data_AF-A0AA39Q8Y3-F1
#
_entry.id   AF-A0AA39Q8Y3-F1
#
_cell.length_a   1.000
_cell.length_b   1.000
_cell.length_c   1.000
_cell.angle_alpha   90.00
_cell.angle_beta   90.00
_cell.angle_gamma   90.00
#
_symmetry.space_group_name_H-M   'P 1'
#
loop_
_entity.id
_entity.type
_entity.pdbx_description
1 polymer ?
#
loop_
_entity_poly.entity_id
_entity_poly.type
_entity_poly.pdbx_seq_one_letter_code
_entity_poly.pdbx_strand_id
1 'polypeptide(L)'
;MVQIDSTDAGEPNQPPPRVHQIHKTEAIRLLLKGLTLGQRLKKNTEIEQMNEDRALARLEQAMDPDAFPDPIPDDTSLITIKSHERRALKVPSFLAAFSRVPKALHCVLAAEEVADKELDKAAKRKNDGEDPATKKRARDERVEKPRVLGQQNDIEIHQLLKDTDAFCSVPLHYFTNKNLQYINVHAYRLPVTKANPEKGEKARYIIDIPKLDEILGKEEDMTFGDYAVAHPNFFRMIVALDPAGLLGTQARFYKKHFLFFNQQIDKVEEYPAWCDLERKECVNYRISPTSFESSYYFAEYERFKLAHHI
;
A
#
# COMPACT_ATOMS: atom_id res chain seq x y z
N MET A 1 -25.03 -56.15 14.42
CA MET A 1 -24.30 -56.07 15.71
C MET A 1 -22.91 -55.57 15.36
N VAL A 2 -22.49 -54.36 15.69
CA VAL A 2 -22.64 -53.66 16.98
C VAL A 2 -22.98 -52.18 16.73
N GLN A 3 -24.02 -51.72 17.43
CA GLN A 3 -24.42 -50.31 17.53
C GLN A 3 -23.37 -49.53 18.32
N ILE A 4 -23.04 -48.34 17.84
CA ILE A 4 -22.26 -47.35 18.58
C ILE A 4 -23.31 -46.42 19.20
N ASP A 5 -23.47 -46.51 20.52
CA ASP A 5 -24.42 -45.72 21.27
C ASP A 5 -24.00 -44.25 21.33
N SER A 6 -24.97 -43.40 21.04
CA SER A 6 -24.95 -41.95 21.22
C SER A 6 -24.94 -41.59 22.70
N THR A 7 -23.93 -40.83 23.15
CA THR A 7 -23.99 -40.08 24.42
C THR A 7 -24.04 -38.60 24.13
N ASP A 8 -25.27 -38.09 24.21
CA ASP A 8 -25.72 -36.94 24.99
C ASP A 8 -24.83 -35.68 25.01
N ALA A 9 -25.22 -34.70 24.21
CA ALA A 9 -24.69 -33.35 24.25
C ALA A 9 -25.34 -32.59 25.43
N GLY A 10 -24.64 -32.55 26.56
CA GLY A 10 -25.05 -31.75 27.71
C GLY A 10 -25.14 -30.25 27.37
N GLU A 11 -26.29 -29.65 27.71
CA GLU A 11 -26.52 -28.21 27.64
C GLU A 11 -25.50 -27.42 28.47
N PRO A 12 -25.05 -26.23 28.02
CA PRO A 12 -24.17 -25.38 28.80
C PRO A 12 -24.95 -24.78 29.98
N ASN A 13 -24.69 -25.34 31.16
CA ASN A 13 -25.15 -24.84 32.46
C ASN A 13 -24.74 -23.36 32.61
N GLN A 14 -25.70 -22.44 32.48
CA GLN A 14 -25.43 -21.02 32.71
C GLN A 14 -25.09 -20.80 34.19
N PRO A 15 -23.97 -20.13 34.51
CA PRO A 15 -23.64 -19.84 35.90
C PRO A 15 -24.75 -18.97 36.54
N PRO A 16 -25.09 -19.22 37.81
CA PRO A 16 -26.15 -18.49 38.48
C PRO A 16 -25.90 -16.97 38.47
N PRO A 17 -26.95 -16.15 38.38
CA PRO A 17 -26.82 -14.71 38.32
C PRO A 17 -26.11 -14.19 39.57
N ARG A 18 -24.99 -13.46 39.36
CA ARG A 18 -24.20 -12.87 40.44
C ARG A 18 -25.07 -11.88 41.23
N VAL A 19 -25.32 -12.18 42.50
CA VAL A 19 -26.09 -11.31 43.39
C VAL A 19 -25.23 -10.12 43.79
N HIS A 20 -25.63 -8.91 43.42
CA HIS A 20 -24.94 -7.68 43.83
C HIS A 20 -25.03 -7.48 45.34
N GLN A 21 -23.97 -7.82 46.08
CA GLN A 21 -23.99 -7.80 47.55
C GLN A 21 -24.15 -6.41 48.18
N ILE A 22 -23.84 -5.33 47.44
CA ILE A 22 -23.82 -3.93 47.93
C ILE A 22 -25.11 -3.15 47.61
N HIS A 23 -26.01 -3.70 46.79
CA HIS A 23 -27.18 -2.99 46.24
C HIS A 23 -28.51 -3.62 46.68
N LYS A 24 -28.57 -4.08 47.94
CA LYS A 24 -29.72 -4.81 48.48
C LYS A 24 -30.99 -3.98 48.58
N THR A 25 -30.86 -2.65 48.67
CA THR A 25 -32.01 -1.74 48.84
C THR A 25 -32.03 -0.66 47.76
N GLU A 26 -33.20 -0.39 47.18
CA GLU A 26 -33.38 0.65 46.14
C GLU A 26 -32.96 2.04 46.63
N ALA A 27 -33.13 2.32 47.93
CA ALA A 27 -32.64 3.52 48.59
C ALA A 27 -31.12 3.71 48.44
N ILE A 28 -30.33 2.65 48.57
CA ILE A 28 -28.87 2.69 48.42
C ILE A 28 -28.49 2.96 46.96
N ARG A 29 -29.22 2.37 46.00
CA ARG A 29 -28.98 2.62 44.57
C ARG A 29 -29.26 4.08 44.19
N LEU A 30 -30.31 4.68 44.75
CA LEU A 30 -30.63 6.10 44.54
C LEU A 30 -29.53 7.01 45.12
N LEU A 31 -29.06 6.71 46.33
CA LEU A 31 -27.95 7.46 46.94
C LEU A 31 -26.66 7.36 46.13
N LEU A 32 -26.32 6.17 45.63
CA LEU A 32 -25.15 5.95 44.79
C LEU A 32 -25.26 6.66 43.42
N LYS A 33 -26.46 6.72 42.84
CA LYS A 33 -26.73 7.49 41.60
C LYS A 33 -26.61 9.01 41.80
N GLY A 34 -26.92 9.49 43.02
CA GLY A 34 -26.81 10.90 43.40
C GLY A 34 -25.38 11.39 43.69
N LEU A 35 -24.40 10.48 43.76
CA LEU A 35 -23.01 10.86 44.01
C LEU A 35 -22.40 11.66 42.86
N THR A 36 -21.66 12.71 43.21
CA THR A 36 -20.85 13.45 42.24
C THR A 36 -19.76 12.56 41.65
N LEU A 37 -19.20 12.96 40.51
CA LEU A 37 -18.13 12.21 39.85
C LEU A 37 -16.92 11.98 40.79
N GLY A 38 -16.48 13.04 41.49
CA GLY A 38 -15.36 12.94 42.43
C GLY A 38 -15.63 11.99 43.59
N GLN A 39 -16.85 11.98 44.13
CA GLN A 39 -17.24 11.03 45.18
C GLN A 39 -17.24 9.58 44.67
N ARG A 40 -17.71 9.34 43.44
CA ARG A 40 -17.67 8.01 42.81
C ARG A 40 -16.26 7.54 42.54
N LEU A 41 -15.36 8.41 42.05
CA LEU A 41 -13.95 8.07 41.83
C LEU A 41 -13.26 7.69 43.14
N LYS A 42 -13.48 8.47 44.20
CA LYS A 42 -12.95 8.17 45.54
C LYS A 42 -13.46 6.82 46.06
N LYS A 43 -14.78 6.59 45.99
CA LYS A 43 -15.40 5.35 46.45
C LYS A 43 -14.94 4.14 45.65
N ASN A 44 -14.78 4.27 44.34
CA ASN A 44 -14.27 3.19 43.50
C ASN A 44 -12.81 2.86 43.84
N THR A 45 -11.99 3.86 44.19
CA THR A 45 -10.60 3.62 44.63
C THR A 45 -10.58 2.84 45.96
N GLU A 46 -11.47 3.17 46.90
CA GLU A 46 -11.63 2.42 48.16
C GLU A 46 -12.09 0.98 47.91
N ILE A 47 -13.03 0.77 46.98
CA ILE A 47 -13.53 -0.56 46.60
C ILE A 47 -12.41 -1.40 45.94
N GLU A 48 -11.62 -0.82 45.05
CA GLU A 48 -10.48 -1.52 44.44
C GLU A 48 -9.49 -1.99 45.50
N GLN A 49 -9.11 -1.12 46.45
CA GLN A 49 -8.19 -1.51 47.52
C GLN A 49 -8.76 -2.66 48.35
N MET A 50 -10.04 -2.58 48.74
CA MET A 50 -10.68 -3.67 49.48
C MET A 50 -10.72 -4.99 48.71
N ASN A 51 -10.91 -4.94 47.38
CA ASN A 51 -10.89 -6.13 46.54
C ASN A 51 -9.46 -6.69 46.39
N GLU A 52 -8.45 -5.82 46.28
CA GLU A 52 -7.03 -6.21 46.25
C GLU A 52 -6.64 -6.91 47.57
N ASP A 53 -7.03 -6.35 48.71
CA ASP A 53 -6.77 -6.94 50.04
C ASP A 53 -7.47 -8.30 50.20
N ARG A 54 -8.72 -8.44 49.72
CA ARG A 54 -9.43 -9.73 49.71
C ARG A 54 -8.78 -10.75 48.79
N ALA A 55 -8.26 -10.33 47.63
CA ALA A 55 -7.56 -11.22 46.72
C ALA A 55 -6.27 -11.77 47.35
N LEU A 56 -5.53 -10.93 48.09
CA LEU A 56 -4.37 -11.37 48.87
C LEU A 56 -4.76 -12.35 49.98
N ALA A 57 -5.79 -12.04 50.75
CA ALA A 57 -6.27 -12.96 51.80
C ALA A 57 -6.70 -14.32 51.22
N ARG A 58 -7.33 -14.35 50.03
CA ARG A 58 -7.69 -15.61 49.35
C ARG A 58 -6.47 -16.40 48.91
N LEU A 59 -5.41 -15.71 48.48
CA LEU A 59 -4.14 -16.35 48.17
C LEU A 59 -3.52 -16.97 49.42
N GLU A 60 -3.51 -16.26 50.55
CA GLU A 60 -3.01 -16.75 51.84
C GLU A 60 -3.81 -17.97 52.33
N GLN A 61 -5.14 -17.92 52.25
CA GLN A 61 -6.01 -19.06 52.59
C GLN A 61 -5.79 -20.26 51.67
N ALA A 62 -5.53 -20.05 50.38
CA ALA A 62 -5.22 -21.14 49.45
C ALA A 62 -3.84 -21.77 49.70
N MET A 63 -2.91 -21.00 50.27
CA MET A 63 -1.58 -21.47 50.64
C MET A 63 -1.58 -22.21 51.98
N ASP A 64 -2.37 -21.76 52.96
CA ASP A 64 -2.51 -22.37 54.28
C ASP A 64 -3.98 -22.39 54.74
N PRO A 65 -4.75 -23.43 54.35
CA PRO A 65 -6.17 -23.52 54.68
C PRO A 65 -6.45 -23.69 56.18
N ASP A 66 -5.49 -24.28 56.92
CA ASP A 66 -5.66 -24.59 58.34
C ASP A 66 -5.48 -23.34 59.22
N ALA A 67 -4.63 -22.40 58.79
CA ALA A 67 -4.43 -21.11 59.47
C ALA A 67 -5.57 -20.10 59.23
N PHE A 68 -6.32 -20.23 58.12
CA PHE A 68 -7.38 -19.30 57.72
C PHE A 68 -8.69 -20.02 57.39
N PRO A 69 -9.44 -20.49 58.41
CA PRO A 69 -10.64 -21.31 58.20
C PRO A 69 -11.88 -20.50 57.75
N ASP A 70 -11.87 -19.18 57.91
CA ASP A 70 -13.04 -18.34 57.62
C ASP A 70 -13.20 -18.06 56.11
N PRO A 71 -14.44 -18.14 55.57
CA PRO A 71 -14.68 -17.85 54.16
C PRO A 71 -14.53 -16.35 53.86
N ILE A 72 -13.69 -16.02 52.88
CA ILE A 72 -13.44 -14.63 52.48
C ILE A 72 -14.60 -14.13 51.60
N PRO A 73 -15.20 -12.96 51.90
CA PRO A 73 -16.29 -12.40 51.11
C PRO A 73 -15.94 -12.19 49.63
N ASP A 74 -16.95 -12.21 48.77
CA ASP A 74 -16.82 -11.92 47.34
C ASP A 74 -16.35 -10.49 47.04
N ASP A 75 -15.88 -10.29 45.80
CA ASP A 75 -15.49 -8.98 45.31
C ASP A 75 -16.70 -8.02 45.20
N THR A 76 -16.41 -6.76 45.52
CA THR A 76 -17.37 -5.66 45.49
C THR A 76 -17.28 -4.96 44.14
N SER A 77 -18.39 -4.86 43.40
CA SER A 77 -18.42 -4.18 42.11
C SER A 77 -18.18 -2.67 42.24
N LEU A 78 -17.50 -2.08 41.25
CA LEU A 78 -17.30 -0.64 41.17
C LEU A 78 -18.61 0.09 40.84
N ILE A 79 -18.75 1.31 41.34
CA ILE A 79 -19.87 2.20 41.01
C ILE A 79 -19.70 2.69 39.57
N THR A 80 -20.76 2.57 38.78
CA THR A 80 -20.76 2.95 37.35
C THR A 80 -20.47 4.45 37.16
N ILE A 81 -19.49 4.73 36.30
CA ILE A 81 -19.20 6.08 35.79
C ILE A 81 -19.94 6.26 34.46
N LYS A 82 -20.66 7.37 34.29
CA LYS A 82 -21.49 7.60 33.09
C LYS A 82 -20.60 7.84 31.88
N SER A 83 -21.08 7.52 30.69
CA SER A 83 -20.27 7.61 29.46
C SER A 83 -19.81 9.04 29.13
N HIS A 84 -20.60 10.07 29.46
CA HIS A 84 -20.17 11.46 29.28
C HIS A 84 -19.07 11.88 30.28
N GLU A 85 -19.10 11.34 31.51
CA GLU A 85 -18.09 11.58 32.53
C GLU A 85 -16.77 10.90 32.16
N ARG A 86 -16.85 9.67 31.61
CA ARG A 86 -15.69 8.96 31.06
C ARG A 86 -15.03 9.76 29.93
N ARG A 87 -15.82 10.33 29.02
CA ARG A 87 -15.28 11.22 27.97
C ARG A 87 -14.60 12.46 28.54
N ALA A 88 -15.15 13.08 29.57
CA ALA A 88 -14.51 14.23 30.21
C ALA A 88 -13.17 13.85 30.88
N LEU A 89 -13.08 12.66 31.49
CA LEU A 89 -11.86 12.15 32.10
C LEU A 89 -10.74 11.80 31.10
N LYS A 90 -11.01 11.74 29.79
CA LYS A 90 -9.96 11.65 28.76
C LYS A 90 -9.12 12.92 28.66
N VAL A 91 -9.63 14.06 29.12
CA VAL A 91 -8.91 15.33 29.07
C VAL A 91 -7.92 15.39 30.24
N PRO A 92 -6.59 15.45 29.99
CA PRO A 92 -5.59 15.35 31.08
C PRO A 92 -5.73 16.43 32.15
N SER A 93 -6.08 17.66 31.75
CA SER A 93 -6.31 18.77 32.68
C SER A 93 -7.54 18.56 33.57
N PHE A 94 -8.58 17.91 33.06
CA PHE A 94 -9.77 17.58 33.84
C PHE A 94 -9.52 16.39 34.77
N LEU A 95 -8.80 15.37 34.29
CA LEU A 95 -8.41 14.22 35.10
C LEU A 95 -7.53 14.64 36.28
N ALA A 96 -6.59 15.56 36.06
CA ALA A 96 -5.69 16.10 37.08
C ALA A 96 -6.42 16.85 38.22
N ALA A 97 -7.68 17.24 38.02
CA ALA A 97 -8.49 17.86 39.08
C ALA A 97 -8.90 16.84 40.17
N PHE A 98 -8.74 15.54 39.94
CA PHE A 98 -9.08 14.49 40.90
C PHE A 98 -7.81 13.87 41.49
N SER A 99 -7.69 13.88 42.81
CA SER A 99 -6.51 13.38 43.52
C SER A 99 -6.39 11.85 43.55
N ARG A 100 -7.50 11.13 43.34
CA ARG A 100 -7.54 9.66 43.32
C ARG A 100 -8.48 9.17 42.24
N VAL A 101 -7.94 8.34 41.37
CA VAL A 101 -8.65 7.72 40.25
C VAL A 101 -8.40 6.21 40.32
N PRO A 102 -9.44 5.38 40.19
CA PRO A 102 -9.29 3.92 40.23
C PRO A 102 -8.36 3.40 39.12
N LYS A 103 -7.53 2.41 39.42
CA LYS A 103 -6.59 1.77 38.47
C LYS A 103 -7.33 1.17 37.29
N ALA A 104 -8.48 0.52 37.51
CA ALA A 104 -9.28 -0.04 36.43
C ALA A 104 -9.75 1.04 35.43
N LEU A 105 -9.98 2.26 35.91
CA LEU A 105 -10.36 3.37 35.04
C LEU A 105 -9.18 3.87 34.20
N HIS A 106 -7.97 3.89 34.76
CA HIS A 106 -6.75 4.17 33.97
C HIS A 106 -6.55 3.15 32.85
N CYS A 107 -6.74 1.86 33.14
CA CYS A 107 -6.64 0.81 32.13
C CYS A 107 -7.68 0.99 31.01
N VAL A 108 -8.93 1.29 31.37
CA VAL A 108 -10.00 1.53 30.38
C VAL A 108 -9.71 2.77 29.53
N LEU A 109 -9.31 3.89 30.14
CA LEU A 109 -9.00 5.12 29.40
C LEU A 109 -7.80 4.93 28.46
N ALA A 110 -6.76 4.21 28.89
CA ALA A 110 -5.61 3.89 28.05
C ALA A 110 -6.00 2.97 26.87
N ALA A 111 -6.84 1.96 27.11
CA ALA A 111 -7.32 1.07 26.06
C ALA A 111 -8.22 1.82 25.05
N GLU A 112 -9.09 2.71 25.52
CA GLU A 112 -9.91 3.56 24.67
C GLU A 112 -9.05 4.54 23.85
N GLU A 113 -8.00 5.13 24.42
CA GLU A 113 -7.07 6.01 23.68
C GLU A 113 -6.32 5.25 22.59
N VAL A 114 -5.90 4.02 22.85
CA VAL A 114 -5.28 3.15 21.83
C VAL A 114 -6.30 2.83 20.73
N ALA A 115 -7.53 2.48 21.08
CA ALA A 115 -8.59 2.19 20.12
C ALA A 115 -8.94 3.42 19.26
N ASP A 116 -9.06 4.61 19.87
CA ASP A 116 -9.31 5.87 19.17
C ASP A 116 -8.16 6.20 18.19
N LYS A 117 -6.90 6.00 18.61
CA LYS A 117 -5.72 6.17 17.74
C LYS A 117 -5.69 5.17 16.58
N GLU A 118 -6.09 3.93 16.80
CA GLU A 118 -6.18 2.93 15.72
C GLU A 118 -7.33 3.25 14.75
N LEU A 119 -8.46 3.76 15.24
CA LEU A 119 -9.56 4.24 14.40
C LEU A 119 -9.16 5.47 13.58
N ASP A 120 -8.45 6.44 14.18
CA ASP A 120 -7.92 7.61 13.47
C ASP A 120 -6.87 7.20 12.42
N LYS A 121 -6.00 6.23 12.73
CA LYS A 121 -5.07 5.64 11.76
C LYS A 121 -5.83 4.94 10.64
N ALA A 122 -6.87 4.16 10.94
CA ALA A 122 -7.69 3.49 9.94
C ALA A 122 -8.47 4.48 9.06
N ALA A 123 -8.96 5.58 9.63
CA ALA A 123 -9.61 6.66 8.89
C ALA A 123 -8.61 7.39 7.97
N LYS A 124 -7.38 7.65 8.44
CA LYS A 124 -6.31 8.21 7.60
C LYS A 124 -5.88 7.25 6.48
N ARG A 125 -5.77 5.94 6.74
CA ARG A 125 -5.50 4.89 5.73
C ARG A 125 -6.58 4.78 4.64
N LYS A 126 -7.80 5.26 4.89
CA LYS A 126 -8.86 5.33 3.86
C LYS A 126 -8.76 6.57 2.99
N ASN A 127 -8.07 7.61 3.45
CA ASN A 127 -7.93 8.88 2.73
C ASN A 127 -6.58 9.00 2.00
N ASP A 128 -5.53 8.41 2.58
CA ASP A 128 -4.24 8.18 1.95
C ASP A 128 -4.16 6.69 1.63
N GLY A 129 -4.28 6.32 0.35
CA GLY A 129 -4.22 4.92 -0.13
C GLY A 129 -2.87 4.23 0.05
N GLU A 130 -2.15 4.49 1.14
CA GLU A 130 -0.86 3.88 1.47
C GLU A 130 -0.87 3.34 2.90
N ASP A 131 -0.76 2.02 2.99
CA ASP A 131 -0.64 1.26 4.23
C ASP A 131 0.76 1.47 4.84
N PRO A 132 0.90 1.95 6.10
CA PRO A 132 2.21 2.23 6.70
C PRO A 132 2.94 0.98 7.23
N ALA A 133 2.46 -0.23 6.95
CA ALA A 133 3.15 -1.49 7.28
C ALA A 133 4.45 -1.72 6.48
N THR A 134 4.71 -0.94 5.43
CA THR A 134 5.86 -1.07 4.51
C THR A 134 7.15 -0.38 4.96
N LYS A 135 7.32 -0.06 6.25
CA LYS A 135 8.61 0.49 6.77
C LYS A 135 9.64 -0.56 7.19
N LYS A 136 9.32 -1.86 7.09
CA LYS A 136 10.35 -2.82 6.68
C LYS A 136 10.26 -2.87 5.17
N ARG A 137 11.34 -2.52 4.46
CA ARG A 137 11.53 -2.91 3.06
C ARG A 137 11.64 -4.43 3.02
N ALA A 138 10.53 -5.12 3.26
CA ALA A 138 10.38 -6.49 2.84
C ALA A 138 10.67 -6.46 1.34
N ARG A 139 11.58 -7.32 0.90
CA ARG A 139 11.76 -7.59 -0.53
C ARG A 139 10.35 -7.91 -1.04
N ASP A 140 9.83 -7.12 -1.98
CA ASP A 140 8.51 -7.37 -2.58
C ASP A 140 8.37 -8.87 -2.80
N GLU A 141 7.23 -9.44 -2.41
CA GLU A 141 6.91 -10.83 -2.66
C GLU A 141 7.05 -11.06 -4.17
N ARG A 142 8.20 -11.60 -4.58
CA ARG A 142 8.46 -11.89 -5.97
C ARG A 142 7.47 -12.97 -6.34
N VAL A 143 6.48 -12.62 -7.16
CA VAL A 143 5.56 -13.60 -7.73
C VAL A 143 6.37 -14.47 -8.67
N GLU A 144 6.81 -15.62 -8.15
CA GLU A 144 7.48 -16.63 -8.94
C GLU A 144 6.49 -17.16 -9.98
N LYS A 145 6.73 -16.83 -11.25
CA LYS A 145 5.95 -17.37 -12.37
C LYS A 145 6.60 -18.67 -12.84
N PRO A 146 5.83 -19.74 -13.08
CA PRO A 146 6.38 -20.98 -13.61
C PRO A 146 7.06 -20.73 -14.96
N ARG A 147 8.24 -21.32 -15.15
CA ARG A 147 8.94 -21.27 -16.44
C ARG A 147 8.23 -22.17 -17.44
N VAL A 148 7.79 -21.60 -18.56
CA VAL A 148 7.22 -22.37 -19.67
C VAL A 148 8.36 -22.74 -20.63
N LEU A 149 8.58 -24.04 -20.83
CA LEU A 149 9.62 -24.53 -21.75
C LEU A 149 9.34 -24.05 -23.18
N GLY A 150 10.36 -23.50 -23.85
CA GLY A 150 10.23 -22.97 -25.21
C GLY A 150 9.67 -21.56 -25.31
N GLN A 151 9.24 -20.95 -24.20
CA GLN A 151 8.77 -19.56 -24.17
C GLN A 151 9.80 -18.68 -23.46
N GLN A 152 10.21 -17.58 -24.10
CA GLN A 152 10.99 -16.55 -23.43
C GLN A 152 10.09 -15.85 -22.40
N ASN A 153 10.60 -15.66 -21.18
CA ASN A 153 9.87 -14.89 -20.17
C ASN A 153 9.68 -13.46 -20.67
N ASP A 154 8.44 -12.98 -20.60
CA ASP A 154 8.14 -11.58 -20.90
C ASP A 154 8.92 -10.68 -19.95
N ILE A 155 9.74 -9.81 -20.51
CA ILE A 155 10.40 -8.77 -19.74
C ILE A 155 9.36 -7.70 -19.44
N GLU A 156 9.18 -7.42 -18.15
CA GLU A 156 8.29 -6.37 -17.68
C GLU A 156 8.91 -4.99 -17.94
N ILE A 157 8.08 -4.04 -18.36
CA ILE A 157 8.50 -2.66 -18.62
C ILE A 157 8.36 -1.88 -17.32
N HIS A 158 9.51 -1.49 -16.75
CA HIS A 158 9.59 -0.79 -15.47
C HIS A 158 8.75 0.49 -15.46
N GLN A 159 8.05 0.78 -14.35
CA GLN A 159 7.17 1.94 -14.22
C GLN A 159 7.92 3.26 -14.48
N LEU A 160 9.18 3.35 -14.08
CA LEU A 160 10.01 4.54 -14.33
C LEU A 160 10.16 4.89 -15.83
N LEU A 161 10.15 3.90 -16.74
CA LEU A 161 10.17 4.17 -18.19
C LEU A 161 8.86 4.81 -18.64
N LYS A 162 7.72 4.29 -18.16
CA LYS A 162 6.38 4.84 -18.42
C LYS A 162 6.25 6.26 -17.88
N ASP A 163 6.73 6.49 -16.66
CA ASP A 163 6.70 7.80 -16.03
C ASP A 163 7.60 8.78 -16.77
N THR A 164 8.77 8.34 -17.25
CA THR A 164 9.67 9.18 -18.07
C THR A 164 9.02 9.56 -19.39
N ASP A 165 8.34 8.61 -20.06
CA ASP A 165 7.69 8.82 -21.37
C ASP A 165 6.64 9.95 -21.35
N ALA A 166 6.00 10.17 -20.21
CA ALA A 166 5.04 11.25 -20.00
C ALA A 166 5.67 12.66 -20.02
N PHE A 167 6.98 12.78 -19.79
CA PHE A 167 7.69 14.06 -19.76
C PHE A 167 8.62 14.25 -20.95
N CYS A 168 9.29 13.18 -21.40
CA CYS A 168 10.20 13.21 -22.53
C CYS A 168 10.22 11.87 -23.27
N SER A 169 10.61 11.89 -24.55
CA SER A 169 10.70 10.66 -25.33
C SER A 169 11.79 9.76 -24.76
N VAL A 170 11.41 8.53 -24.37
CA VAL A 170 12.38 7.52 -23.96
C VAL A 170 13.08 6.97 -25.22
N PRO A 171 14.43 6.91 -25.24
CA PRO A 171 15.18 6.33 -26.36
C PRO A 171 14.75 4.90 -26.67
N LEU A 172 14.60 4.56 -27.95
CA LEU A 172 14.12 3.24 -28.37
C LEU A 172 15.07 2.13 -27.93
N HIS A 173 16.38 2.37 -27.96
CA HIS A 173 17.38 1.38 -27.58
C HIS A 173 17.28 0.91 -26.11
N TYR A 174 16.57 1.63 -25.22
CA TYR A 174 16.29 1.15 -23.86
C TYR A 174 15.37 -0.08 -23.84
N PHE A 175 14.60 -0.29 -24.91
CA PHE A 175 13.62 -1.36 -25.03
C PHE A 175 14.21 -2.65 -25.61
N THR A 176 15.52 -2.72 -25.84
CA THR A 176 16.17 -4.01 -26.10
C THR A 176 16.07 -4.93 -24.88
N ASN A 177 16.02 -6.24 -25.10
CA ASN A 177 15.89 -7.21 -24.00
C ASN A 177 17.03 -7.06 -22.95
N LYS A 178 18.25 -6.79 -23.42
CA LYS A 178 19.42 -6.54 -22.56
C LYS A 178 19.22 -5.30 -21.68
N ASN A 179 18.78 -4.20 -22.27
CA ASN A 179 18.64 -2.93 -21.56
C ASN A 179 17.45 -2.94 -20.60
N LEU A 180 16.31 -3.55 -20.99
CA LEU A 180 15.18 -3.74 -20.07
C LEU A 180 15.55 -4.60 -18.86
N GLN A 181 16.34 -5.66 -19.06
CA GLN A 181 16.86 -6.46 -17.94
C GLN A 181 17.77 -5.64 -17.03
N TYR A 182 18.68 -4.85 -17.60
CA TYR A 182 19.53 -3.96 -16.83
C TYR A 182 18.69 -2.98 -15.99
N ILE A 183 17.73 -2.30 -16.62
CA ILE A 183 16.82 -1.34 -15.97
C ILE A 183 16.06 -2.00 -14.82
N ASN A 184 15.51 -3.21 -15.02
CA ASN A 184 14.78 -3.92 -13.98
C ASN A 184 15.67 -4.37 -12.81
N VAL A 185 16.90 -4.82 -13.08
CA VAL A 185 17.85 -5.24 -12.04
C VAL A 185 18.40 -4.05 -11.26
N HIS A 186 18.66 -2.94 -11.94
CA HIS A 186 19.33 -1.76 -11.41
C HIS A 186 18.39 -0.59 -11.13
N ALA A 187 17.07 -0.81 -11.11
CA ALA A 187 16.04 0.22 -10.97
C ALA A 187 16.31 1.25 -9.86
N TYR A 188 16.77 0.78 -8.69
CA TYR A 188 17.07 1.61 -7.51
C TYR A 188 18.35 2.47 -7.63
N ARG A 189 19.18 2.24 -8.65
CA ARG A 189 20.42 2.98 -8.94
C ARG A 189 20.38 3.71 -10.28
N LEU A 190 19.25 3.68 -10.98
CA LEU A 190 19.15 4.38 -12.26
C LEU A 190 19.38 5.88 -12.03
N PRO A 191 20.12 6.54 -12.93
CA PRO A 191 20.30 7.98 -12.85
C PRO A 191 18.93 8.62 -13.08
N VAL A 192 18.46 9.36 -12.08
CA VAL A 192 17.17 10.06 -12.12
C VAL A 192 17.37 11.54 -11.92
N THR A 193 16.53 12.33 -12.58
CA THR A 193 16.45 13.77 -12.41
C THR A 193 15.04 14.16 -12.00
N LYS A 194 14.92 15.32 -11.35
CA LYS A 194 13.63 15.86 -10.91
C LYS A 194 12.97 16.55 -12.10
N ALA A 195 11.83 16.02 -12.54
CA ALA A 195 11.01 16.68 -13.55
C ALA A 195 10.35 17.94 -12.97
N ASN A 196 10.25 18.99 -13.79
CA ASN A 196 9.53 20.20 -13.41
C ASN A 196 8.04 19.88 -13.29
N PRO A 197 7.43 20.09 -12.10
CA PRO A 197 6.01 19.85 -11.95
C PRO A 197 5.19 20.91 -12.70
N GLU A 198 4.04 20.52 -13.24
CA GLU A 198 3.00 21.47 -13.59
C GLU A 198 2.47 22.19 -12.34
N LYS A 199 1.84 23.35 -12.53
CA LYS A 199 1.43 24.22 -11.42
C LYS A 199 0.41 23.50 -10.51
N GLY A 200 0.88 23.05 -9.35
CA GLY A 200 0.06 22.33 -8.35
C GLY A 200 0.37 20.84 -8.23
N GLU A 201 1.23 20.28 -9.09
CA GLU A 201 1.65 18.89 -8.99
C GLU A 201 2.89 18.69 -8.09
N LYS A 202 3.01 17.50 -7.51
CA LYS A 202 4.25 17.07 -6.85
C LYS A 202 5.30 16.79 -7.93
N ALA A 203 6.53 17.21 -7.68
CA ALA A 203 7.64 16.89 -8.56
C ALA A 203 7.85 15.38 -8.64
N ARG A 204 7.98 14.86 -9.87
CA ARG A 204 8.24 13.45 -10.16
C ARG A 204 9.72 13.25 -10.49
N TYR A 205 10.22 12.04 -10.25
CA TYR A 205 11.56 11.64 -10.68
C TYR A 205 11.44 10.85 -11.97
N ILE A 206 12.18 11.27 -12.99
CA ILE A 206 12.26 10.62 -14.30
C ILE A 206 13.70 10.21 -14.58
N ILE A 207 13.92 9.34 -15.55
CA ILE A 207 15.26 8.92 -15.96
C ILE A 207 16.03 10.13 -16.51
N ASP A 208 17.27 10.27 -16.07
CA ASP A 208 18.25 11.18 -16.66
C ASP A 208 18.85 10.51 -17.90
N ILE A 209 18.24 10.77 -19.07
CA ILE A 209 18.58 10.14 -20.35
C ILE A 209 20.09 10.25 -20.67
N PRO A 210 20.71 11.45 -20.65
CA PRO A 210 22.15 11.57 -20.94
C PRO A 210 23.03 10.68 -20.07
N LYS A 211 22.75 10.59 -18.76
CA LYS A 211 23.53 9.75 -17.85
C LYS A 211 23.27 8.26 -18.04
N LEU A 212 22.05 7.88 -18.42
CA LEU A 212 21.76 6.47 -18.66
C LEU A 212 22.32 6.01 -20.02
N ASP A 213 22.40 6.90 -21.01
CA ASP A 213 23.04 6.62 -22.30
C ASP A 213 24.55 6.35 -22.14
N GLU A 214 25.23 7.02 -21.20
CA GLU A 214 26.63 6.70 -20.86
C GLU A 214 26.82 5.25 -20.38
N ILE A 215 25.75 4.61 -19.90
CA ILE A 215 25.75 3.23 -19.38
C ILE A 215 25.26 2.25 -20.43
N LEU A 216 24.18 2.58 -21.15
CA LEU A 216 23.47 1.68 -22.06
C LEU A 216 23.94 1.77 -23.52
N GLY A 217 24.76 2.77 -23.83
CA GLY A 217 25.09 3.15 -25.19
C GLY A 217 24.15 4.24 -25.69
N LYS A 218 24.30 4.63 -26.96
CA LYS A 218 23.45 5.64 -27.57
C LYS A 218 22.52 5.02 -28.60
N GLU A 219 21.43 5.72 -28.88
CA GLU A 219 20.44 5.27 -29.86
C GLU A 219 20.98 5.30 -31.30
N GLU A 220 21.95 6.18 -31.60
CA GLU A 220 22.62 6.24 -32.90
C GLU A 220 23.45 4.99 -33.21
N ASP A 221 23.92 4.29 -32.17
CA ASP A 221 24.74 3.08 -32.32
C ASP A 221 23.89 1.81 -32.50
N MET A 222 22.56 1.94 -32.44
CA MET A 222 21.62 0.82 -32.50
C MET A 222 21.66 0.18 -33.89
N THR A 223 21.73 -1.14 -33.98
CA THR A 223 21.62 -1.85 -35.27
C THR A 223 20.16 -2.13 -35.65
N PHE A 224 19.89 -2.52 -36.90
CA PHE A 224 18.55 -3.02 -37.27
C PHE A 224 18.11 -4.22 -36.40
N GLY A 225 19.06 -5.09 -36.02
CA GLY A 225 18.77 -6.21 -35.13
C GLY A 225 18.30 -5.75 -33.75
N ASP A 226 18.93 -4.71 -33.20
CA ASP A 226 18.51 -4.11 -31.94
C ASP A 226 17.15 -3.41 -32.08
N TYR A 227 16.93 -2.68 -33.18
CA TYR A 227 15.64 -2.07 -33.50
C TYR A 227 14.51 -3.12 -33.54
N ALA A 228 14.71 -4.23 -34.25
CA ALA A 228 13.74 -5.33 -34.36
C ALA A 228 13.36 -5.95 -33.01
N VAL A 229 14.27 -5.90 -32.03
CA VAL A 229 14.02 -6.33 -30.65
C VAL A 229 13.36 -5.22 -29.81
N ALA A 230 13.74 -3.97 -30.03
CA ALA A 230 13.31 -2.83 -29.24
C ALA A 230 11.89 -2.37 -29.57
N HIS A 231 11.53 -2.24 -30.85
CA HIS A 231 10.24 -1.68 -31.26
C HIS A 231 9.02 -2.47 -30.75
N PRO A 232 9.01 -3.82 -30.68
CA PRO A 232 7.88 -4.56 -30.12
C PRO A 232 7.71 -4.28 -28.62
N ASN A 233 8.82 -4.15 -27.89
CA ASN A 233 8.80 -3.84 -26.46
C ASN A 233 8.34 -2.40 -26.22
N PHE A 234 8.80 -1.44 -27.01
CA PHE A 234 8.29 -0.07 -26.96
C PHE A 234 6.79 -0.03 -27.28
N PHE A 235 6.35 -0.74 -28.31
CA PHE A 235 4.93 -0.83 -28.66
C PHE A 235 4.07 -1.41 -27.53
N ARG A 236 4.57 -2.43 -26.80
CA ARG A 236 3.91 -2.96 -25.59
C ARG A 236 3.75 -1.88 -24.52
N MET A 237 4.72 -0.99 -24.35
CA MET A 237 4.60 0.16 -23.45
C MET A 237 3.48 1.10 -23.89
N ILE A 238 3.48 1.51 -25.16
CA ILE A 238 2.46 2.42 -25.69
C ILE A 238 1.06 1.84 -25.53
N VAL A 239 0.86 0.55 -25.83
CA VAL A 239 -0.43 -0.13 -25.63
C VAL A 239 -0.85 -0.12 -24.16
N ALA A 240 0.10 -0.25 -23.22
CA ALA A 240 -0.19 -0.19 -21.79
C ALA A 240 -0.49 1.24 -21.29
N LEU A 241 0.00 2.26 -21.98
CA LEU A 241 -0.25 3.68 -21.66
C LEU A 241 -1.54 4.21 -22.29
N ASP A 242 -1.99 3.64 -23.41
CA ASP A 242 -3.18 4.07 -24.10
C ASP A 242 -4.46 3.55 -23.40
N PRO A 243 -5.41 4.41 -23.00
CA PRO A 243 -6.63 3.98 -22.27
C PRO A 243 -7.49 2.96 -23.03
N ALA A 244 -7.46 3.01 -24.37
CA ALA A 244 -8.18 2.06 -25.23
C ALA A 244 -7.30 0.87 -25.67
N GLY A 245 -6.11 0.71 -25.07
CA GLY A 245 -5.16 -0.35 -25.38
C GLY A 245 -4.82 -0.39 -26.87
N LEU A 246 -5.00 -1.54 -27.50
CA LEU A 246 -4.72 -1.74 -28.93
C LEU A 246 -5.61 -0.91 -29.88
N LEU A 247 -6.79 -0.50 -29.43
CA LEU A 247 -7.72 0.34 -30.21
C LEU A 247 -7.44 1.84 -30.03
N GLY A 248 -6.50 2.14 -29.14
CA GLY A 248 -6.00 3.47 -28.85
C GLY A 248 -5.45 4.23 -30.05
N THR A 249 -5.47 5.56 -29.96
CA THR A 249 -4.98 6.42 -31.05
C THR A 249 -3.47 6.34 -31.17
N GLN A 250 -2.74 6.29 -30.05
CA GLN A 250 -1.28 6.16 -30.08
C GLN A 250 -0.88 4.75 -30.51
N ALA A 251 -1.53 3.73 -29.97
CA ALA A 251 -1.31 2.35 -30.37
C ALA A 251 -1.53 2.14 -31.88
N ARG A 252 -2.59 2.71 -32.46
CA ARG A 252 -2.84 2.62 -33.91
C ARG A 252 -1.79 3.35 -34.74
N PHE A 253 -1.32 4.52 -34.29
CA PHE A 253 -0.23 5.24 -34.96
C PHE A 253 1.05 4.40 -34.96
N TYR A 254 1.57 4.04 -33.77
CA TYR A 254 2.84 3.32 -33.64
C TYR A 254 2.80 1.95 -34.32
N LYS A 255 1.65 1.27 -34.31
CA LYS A 255 1.48 0.02 -35.06
C LYS A 255 1.73 0.22 -36.56
N LYS A 256 1.13 1.25 -37.17
CA LYS A 256 1.30 1.53 -38.60
C LYS A 256 2.72 2.04 -38.91
N HIS A 257 3.23 2.91 -38.06
CA HIS A 257 4.57 3.48 -38.14
C HIS A 257 5.65 2.37 -38.15
N PHE A 258 5.70 1.50 -37.14
CA PHE A 258 6.68 0.41 -37.11
C PHE A 258 6.47 -0.63 -38.21
N LEU A 259 5.21 -0.85 -38.62
CA LEU A 259 4.91 -1.78 -39.71
C LEU A 259 5.46 -1.26 -41.05
N PHE A 260 5.38 0.05 -41.29
CA PHE A 260 5.91 0.67 -42.51
C PHE A 260 7.41 0.37 -42.68
N PHE A 261 8.25 0.68 -41.70
CA PHE A 261 9.70 0.43 -41.79
C PHE A 261 10.02 -1.07 -41.89
N ASN A 262 9.31 -1.91 -41.14
CA ASN A 262 9.52 -3.36 -41.19
C ASN A 262 9.08 -4.02 -42.51
N GLN A 263 8.26 -3.35 -43.33
CA GLN A 263 7.80 -3.86 -44.62
C GLN A 263 8.70 -3.46 -45.79
N GLN A 264 9.67 -2.56 -45.58
CA GLN A 264 10.59 -2.19 -46.66
C GLN A 264 11.50 -3.36 -47.03
N ILE A 265 11.74 -3.54 -48.32
CA ILE A 265 12.54 -4.65 -48.85
C ILE A 265 14.01 -4.47 -48.47
N ASP A 266 14.46 -3.21 -48.43
CA ASP A 266 15.81 -2.74 -48.16
C ASP A 266 16.02 -2.29 -46.71
N LYS A 267 15.11 -2.67 -45.81
CA LYS A 267 15.09 -2.19 -44.41
C LYS A 267 16.39 -2.46 -43.64
N VAL A 268 17.14 -3.51 -44.00
CA VAL A 268 18.36 -3.88 -43.27
C VAL A 268 19.53 -3.05 -43.79
N GLU A 269 19.64 -2.95 -45.10
CA GLU A 269 20.70 -2.23 -45.82
C GLU A 269 20.61 -0.73 -45.59
N GLU A 270 19.39 -0.18 -45.65
CA GLU A 270 19.10 1.24 -45.51
C GLU A 270 18.86 1.67 -44.06
N TYR A 271 19.04 0.77 -43.08
CA TYR A 271 18.79 1.07 -41.67
C TYR A 271 19.46 2.35 -41.18
N PRO A 272 20.76 2.61 -41.44
CA PRO A 272 21.41 3.85 -41.05
C PRO A 272 20.72 5.10 -41.63
N ALA A 273 20.14 4.99 -42.82
CA ALA A 273 19.48 6.10 -43.49
C ALA A 273 18.08 6.40 -42.93
N TRP A 274 17.29 5.37 -42.64
CA TRP A 274 15.90 5.55 -42.22
C TRP A 274 15.70 5.58 -40.70
N CYS A 275 16.66 5.14 -39.88
CA CYS A 275 16.52 5.20 -38.41
C CYS A 275 16.38 6.64 -37.90
N ASP A 276 17.04 7.60 -38.55
CA ASP A 276 16.89 9.03 -38.26
C ASP A 276 15.49 9.55 -38.65
N LEU A 277 14.94 9.07 -39.76
CA LEU A 277 13.57 9.40 -40.19
C LEU A 277 12.54 8.84 -39.20
N GLU A 278 12.68 7.58 -38.79
CA GLU A 278 11.83 6.94 -37.79
C GLU A 278 11.80 7.78 -36.50
N ARG A 279 12.97 8.15 -35.99
CA ARG A 279 13.12 8.96 -34.78
C ARG A 279 12.48 10.35 -34.94
N LYS A 280 12.74 11.00 -36.08
CA LYS A 280 12.15 12.31 -36.42
C LYS A 280 10.62 12.23 -36.42
N GLU A 281 10.04 11.21 -37.02
CA GLU A 281 8.58 11.04 -37.08
C GLU A 281 7.97 10.72 -35.71
N CYS A 282 8.66 9.96 -34.86
CA CYS A 282 8.27 9.76 -33.47
C CYS A 282 8.24 11.09 -32.68
N VAL A 283 9.25 11.94 -32.85
CA VAL A 283 9.29 13.29 -32.24
C VAL A 283 8.17 14.18 -32.79
N ASN A 284 7.96 14.19 -34.11
CA ASN A 284 6.90 14.95 -34.75
C ASN A 284 5.52 14.59 -34.20
N TYR A 285 5.24 13.29 -34.07
CA TYR A 285 3.98 12.80 -33.50
C TYR A 285 3.79 13.25 -32.05
N ARG A 286 4.85 13.24 -31.22
CA ARG A 286 4.75 13.71 -29.82
C ARG A 286 4.44 15.20 -29.74
N ILE A 287 5.08 16.02 -30.57
CA ILE A 287 4.88 17.48 -30.58
C ILE A 287 3.49 17.83 -31.14
N SER A 288 3.11 17.19 -32.25
CA SER A 288 1.86 17.44 -32.95
C SER A 288 1.28 16.11 -33.45
N PRO A 289 0.40 15.45 -32.66
CA PRO A 289 -0.15 14.16 -33.02
C PRO A 289 -0.94 14.22 -34.33
N THR A 290 -0.42 13.56 -35.36
CA THR A 290 -1.05 13.42 -36.68
C THR A 290 -1.39 11.95 -36.96
N SER A 291 -2.35 11.74 -37.85
CA SER A 291 -2.67 10.38 -38.31
C SER A 291 -1.58 9.88 -39.26
N PHE A 292 -1.24 8.60 -39.15
CA PHE A 292 -0.33 7.96 -40.09
C PHE A 292 -0.90 8.03 -41.52
N GLU A 293 -0.09 8.54 -42.45
CA GLU A 293 -0.42 8.66 -43.87
C GLU A 293 0.65 7.96 -44.72
N SER A 294 0.25 6.91 -45.44
CA SER A 294 1.19 6.01 -46.13
C SER A 294 1.96 6.74 -47.25
N SER A 295 1.25 7.55 -48.03
CA SER A 295 1.82 8.31 -49.15
C SER A 295 2.93 9.26 -48.70
N TYR A 296 2.74 9.91 -47.55
CA TYR A 296 3.73 10.77 -46.91
C TYR A 296 4.98 9.99 -46.48
N TYR A 297 4.81 8.86 -45.78
CA TYR A 297 5.92 8.03 -45.31
C TYR A 297 6.77 7.51 -46.47
N PHE A 298 6.16 7.05 -47.56
CA PHE A 298 6.90 6.62 -48.75
C PHE A 298 7.74 7.75 -49.36
N ALA A 299 7.18 8.95 -49.47
CA ALA A 299 7.89 10.10 -50.04
C ALA A 299 9.09 10.52 -49.16
N GLU A 300 8.93 10.57 -47.83
CA GLU A 300 10.02 10.90 -46.92
C GLU A 300 11.08 9.78 -46.85
N TYR A 301 10.68 8.50 -46.89
CA TYR A 301 11.60 7.36 -46.89
C TYR A 301 12.54 7.40 -48.11
N GLU A 302 11.99 7.59 -49.31
CA GLU A 302 12.78 7.70 -50.54
C GLU A 302 13.70 8.93 -50.51
N ARG A 303 13.21 10.05 -49.97
CA ARG A 303 14.02 11.26 -49.79
C ARG A 303 15.21 11.03 -48.84
N PHE A 304 15.00 10.35 -47.72
CA PHE A 304 16.05 10.08 -46.74
C PHE A 304 17.10 9.11 -47.27
N LYS A 305 16.69 8.07 -47.99
CA LYS A 305 17.62 7.16 -48.69
C LYS A 305 18.51 7.92 -49.67
N LEU A 306 17.92 8.75 -50.54
CA LEU A 306 18.67 9.54 -51.50
C LEU A 306 19.68 10.47 -50.83
N ALA A 307 19.35 11.06 -49.68
CA ALA A 307 20.25 11.94 -48.95
C ALA A 307 21.44 11.21 -48.31
N HIS A 308 21.30 9.94 -47.97
CA HIS A 308 22.34 9.12 -47.34
C HIS A 308 23.32 8.48 -48.33
N HIS A 309 22.96 8.40 -49.62
CA HIS A 309 23.82 7.87 -50.68
C HIS A 309 24.65 8.95 -51.40
N ILE A 310 24.59 10.21 -50.95
CA ILE A 310 25.37 11.35 -51.47
C ILE A 310 26.53 11.62 -50.52
#